data_AF-A0A842N996-F1
#
_entry.id   AF-A0A842N996-F1
#
_cell.length_a   1.000
_cell.length_b   1.000
_cell.length_c   1.000
_cell.angle_alpha   90.00
_cell.angle_beta   90.00
_cell.angle_gamma   90.00
#
_symmetry.space_group_name_H-M   'P 1'
#
loop_
_entity.id
_entity.type
_entity.pdbx_description
1 polymer ?
#
loop_
_entity_poly.entity_id
_entity_poly.type
_entity_poly.pdbx_seq_one_letter_code
_entity_poly.pdbx_strand_id
1 'polypeptide(L)'
;MSGSYYPTSWDDWETRRPEELGLDSAMVDEAIHYASDHETPFARDLARRIATSVAGKKCDDGEVLGPTRPRGGVNGLVLKDGYIVAEWGETRRVDMTFSVSKSYLSTCAGLALDDGLIRDVHDPVGLYVKEGHFDSPHNSKITWHHLLQQTNEWDGTLWDKHYSAGNTDDVLLEPKEPGTYYEYNDVRVNLTALSLLNVWRRPLPRVLKERVMDPIGASSTWRWHGYRNSWVVMDGLRVQSVSGGGHWGGG
;
A
#
# COMPACT_ATOMS: atom_id res chain seq x y z
N MET A 1 -10.82 -9.29 35.54
CA MET A 1 -10.45 -9.04 34.13
C MET A 1 -10.30 -7.54 33.98
N SER A 2 -9.07 -7.01 34.03
CA SER A 2 -8.85 -5.62 33.62
C SER A 2 -9.19 -5.53 32.14
N GLY A 3 -10.15 -4.67 31.78
CA GLY A 3 -10.54 -4.48 30.38
C GLY A 3 -9.33 -4.08 29.55
N SER A 4 -9.22 -4.62 28.34
CA SER A 4 -8.23 -4.16 27.37
C SER A 4 -8.41 -2.67 27.12
N TYR A 5 -7.31 -1.90 27.19
CA TYR A 5 -7.33 -0.49 26.84
C TYR A 5 -7.24 -0.35 25.33
N TYR A 6 -8.12 0.49 24.78
CA TYR A 6 -8.08 0.92 23.39
C TYR A 6 -8.22 2.44 23.39
N PRO A 7 -7.28 3.18 22.77
CA PRO A 7 -7.40 4.63 22.63
C PRO A 7 -8.64 4.97 21.79
N THR A 8 -9.34 6.03 22.17
CA THR A 8 -10.61 6.41 21.53
C THR A 8 -10.45 7.40 20.38
N SER A 9 -9.34 8.15 20.37
CA SER A 9 -8.94 9.04 19.30
C SER A 9 -7.44 8.92 19.01
N TRP A 10 -7.02 9.39 17.84
CA TRP A 10 -5.63 9.37 17.41
C TRP A 10 -4.67 10.14 18.33
N ASP A 11 -5.15 11.06 19.16
CA ASP A 11 -4.37 11.93 20.03
C ASP A 11 -4.52 11.62 21.54
N ASP A 12 -5.37 10.67 21.92
CA ASP A 12 -5.68 10.30 23.31
C ASP A 12 -5.07 8.94 23.69
N TRP A 13 -3.76 8.80 23.47
CA TRP A 13 -3.02 7.60 23.83
C TRP A 13 -2.38 7.74 25.21
N GLU A 14 -2.65 6.78 26.08
CA GLU A 14 -1.98 6.66 27.37
C GLU A 14 -0.57 6.10 27.17
N THR A 15 0.41 6.77 27.80
CA THR A 15 1.80 6.33 27.85
C THR A 15 2.08 5.65 29.19
N ARG A 16 2.76 4.51 29.15
CA ARG A 16 3.20 3.77 30.33
C ARG A 16 4.68 3.48 30.27
N ARG A 17 5.29 3.33 31.44
CA ARG A 17 6.69 2.92 31.52
C ARG A 17 6.82 1.45 31.10
N PRO A 18 7.93 1.06 30.44
CA PRO A 18 8.17 -0.33 30.05
C PRO A 18 7.90 -1.34 31.18
N GLU A 19 8.37 -1.04 32.40
CA GLU A 19 8.30 -1.94 33.55
C GLU A 19 6.86 -2.16 34.03
N GLU A 20 5.97 -1.18 33.82
CA GLU A 20 4.54 -1.28 34.17
C GLU A 20 3.80 -2.30 33.29
N LEU A 21 4.38 -2.66 32.16
CA LEU A 21 3.85 -3.66 31.21
C LEU A 21 4.75 -4.89 31.11
N GLY A 22 5.68 -5.06 32.07
CA GLY A 22 6.58 -6.22 32.15
C GLY A 22 7.67 -6.24 31.07
N LEU A 23 8.01 -5.08 30.49
CA LEU A 23 9.12 -4.93 29.56
C LEU A 23 10.37 -4.46 30.31
N ASP A 24 11.54 -4.85 29.83
CA ASP A 24 12.83 -4.34 30.30
C ASP A 24 13.10 -2.98 29.65
N SER A 25 13.17 -1.92 30.46
CA SER A 25 13.40 -0.56 29.96
C SER A 25 14.74 -0.39 29.27
N ALA A 26 15.80 -1.08 29.73
CA ALA A 26 17.10 -1.00 29.10
C ALA A 26 17.08 -1.59 27.69
N MET A 27 16.32 -2.68 27.48
CA MET A 27 16.15 -3.26 26.14
C MET A 27 15.30 -2.37 25.21
N VAL A 28 14.29 -1.69 25.74
CA VAL A 28 13.51 -0.71 24.97
C VAL A 28 14.41 0.45 24.54
N ASP A 29 15.21 1.00 25.44
CA ASP A 29 16.16 2.07 25.14
C ASP A 29 17.23 1.64 24.14
N GLU A 30 17.75 0.41 24.27
CA GLU A 30 18.70 -0.16 23.30
C GLU A 30 18.10 -0.22 21.89
N ALA A 31 16.84 -0.66 21.75
CA ALA A 31 16.15 -0.71 20.47
C ALA A 31 15.96 0.68 19.85
N ILE A 32 15.64 1.70 20.67
CA ILE A 32 15.49 3.09 20.22
C ILE A 32 16.83 3.65 19.75
N HIS A 33 17.90 3.45 20.52
CA HIS A 33 19.24 3.89 20.12
C HIS A 33 19.66 3.20 18.82
N TYR A 34 19.48 1.88 18.72
CA TYR A 34 19.78 1.15 17.49
C TYR A 34 19.03 1.73 16.29
N ALA A 35 17.72 1.95 16.38
CA ALA A 35 16.95 2.52 15.29
C ALA A 35 17.41 3.95 14.92
N SER A 36 17.73 4.77 15.93
CA SER A 36 18.16 6.16 15.75
C SER A 36 19.55 6.27 15.11
N ASP A 37 20.46 5.36 15.45
CA ASP A 37 21.83 5.33 14.93
C ASP A 37 21.93 4.71 13.53
N HIS A 38 20.93 3.94 13.11
CA HIS A 38 20.88 3.23 11.82
C HIS A 38 19.90 3.87 10.83
N GLU A 39 19.86 5.20 10.78
CA GLU A 39 19.05 5.91 9.79
C GLU A 39 19.43 5.53 8.35
N THR A 40 18.41 5.45 7.47
CA THR A 40 18.66 5.26 6.03
C THR A 40 19.53 6.39 5.44
N PRO A 41 20.52 6.07 4.58
CA PRO A 41 21.30 7.08 3.87
C PRO A 41 20.51 7.79 2.76
N PHE A 42 19.23 7.45 2.56
CA PHE A 42 18.39 8.08 1.55
C PHE A 42 18.27 9.58 1.81
N ALA A 43 18.37 10.37 0.74
CA ALA A 43 18.14 11.80 0.79
C ALA A 43 16.74 12.11 1.37
N ARG A 44 16.63 13.24 2.08
CA ARG A 44 15.33 13.74 2.58
C ARG A 44 14.36 14.02 1.44
N ASP A 45 14.86 14.46 0.30
CA ASP A 45 14.10 14.68 -0.92
C ASP A 45 13.75 13.34 -1.59
N LEU A 46 12.53 12.85 -1.33
CA LEU A 46 12.04 11.61 -1.93
C LEU A 46 11.75 11.75 -3.43
N ALA A 47 11.47 12.95 -3.94
CA ALA A 47 11.29 13.15 -5.38
C ALA A 47 12.56 12.76 -6.12
N ARG A 48 13.71 13.28 -5.66
CA ARG A 48 15.02 12.94 -6.20
C ARG A 48 15.40 11.48 -5.97
N ARG A 49 15.06 10.92 -4.80
CA ARG A 49 15.32 9.50 -4.50
C ARG A 49 14.59 8.57 -5.47
N ILE A 50 13.31 8.83 -5.70
CA ILE A 50 12.45 8.04 -6.57
C ILE A 50 12.91 8.19 -8.03
N ALA A 51 13.15 9.43 -8.49
CA ALA A 51 13.70 9.68 -9.81
C ALA A 51 15.01 8.91 -10.04
N THR A 52 15.92 8.90 -9.06
CA THR A 52 17.17 8.13 -9.14
C THR A 52 16.94 6.61 -9.17
N SER A 53 15.92 6.07 -8.49
CA SER A 53 15.65 4.62 -8.55
C SER A 53 15.09 4.15 -9.88
N VAL A 54 14.41 5.02 -10.63
CA VAL A 54 13.81 4.67 -11.91
C VAL A 54 14.67 5.12 -13.10
N ALA A 55 15.61 6.03 -12.89
CA ALA A 55 16.50 6.53 -13.94
C ALA A 55 17.41 5.42 -14.49
N GLY A 56 17.52 5.34 -15.82
CA GLY A 56 18.41 4.41 -16.52
C GLY A 56 17.94 2.96 -16.51
N LYS A 57 16.73 2.70 -16.00
CA LYS A 57 16.06 1.42 -16.12
C LYS A 57 15.73 1.10 -17.58
N LYS A 58 15.73 -0.18 -17.93
CA LYS A 58 15.49 -0.72 -19.26
C LYS A 58 14.01 -0.86 -19.57
N CYS A 59 13.22 -1.37 -18.63
CA CYS A 59 11.79 -1.61 -18.81
C CYS A 59 10.94 -0.51 -18.19
N ASP A 60 11.43 0.13 -17.13
CA ASP A 60 10.84 1.35 -16.59
C ASP A 60 11.30 2.58 -17.40
N ASP A 61 10.36 3.42 -17.82
CA ASP A 61 10.63 4.61 -18.65
C ASP A 61 11.32 5.77 -17.89
N GLY A 62 11.57 5.61 -16.59
CA GLY A 62 12.22 6.62 -15.74
C GLY A 62 11.31 7.74 -15.24
N GLU A 63 10.01 7.69 -15.54
CA GLU A 63 9.06 8.73 -15.17
C GLU A 63 8.46 8.51 -13.78
N VAL A 64 8.51 9.55 -12.94
CA VAL A 64 7.79 9.64 -11.66
C VAL A 64 6.37 10.10 -11.94
N LEU A 65 5.35 9.33 -11.59
CA LEU A 65 3.95 9.58 -11.97
C LEU A 65 3.09 10.21 -10.87
N GLY A 66 3.39 9.92 -9.61
CA GLY A 66 2.61 10.36 -8.45
C GLY A 66 3.27 11.48 -7.65
N PRO A 67 2.52 12.13 -6.75
CA PRO A 67 3.08 13.13 -5.85
C PRO A 67 4.11 12.51 -4.91
N THR A 68 5.06 13.31 -4.46
CA THR A 68 6.05 12.90 -3.46
C THR A 68 6.11 13.93 -2.34
N ARG A 69 6.64 13.53 -1.20
CA ARG A 69 6.88 14.41 -0.05
C ARG A 69 8.28 14.11 0.48
N PRO A 70 9.04 15.10 0.98
CA PRO A 70 10.27 14.79 1.70
C PRO A 70 10.01 13.79 2.83
N ARG A 71 10.99 12.95 3.21
CA ARG A 71 10.86 12.06 4.38
C ARG A 71 11.20 12.79 5.68
N GLY A 72 10.56 12.40 6.78
CA GLY A 72 10.93 12.82 8.14
C GLY A 72 12.23 12.17 8.63
N GLY A 73 12.67 12.58 9.83
CA GLY A 73 13.71 11.91 10.64
C GLY A 73 13.38 10.47 10.98
N VAL A 74 14.33 9.73 11.55
CA VAL A 74 13.99 8.48 12.26
C VAL A 74 12.95 8.80 13.32
N ASN A 75 11.85 8.07 13.28
CA ASN A 75 10.80 8.14 14.27
C ASN A 75 10.20 6.75 14.44
N GLY A 76 9.58 6.51 15.59
CA GLY A 76 8.99 5.21 15.87
C GLY A 76 8.16 5.22 17.15
N LEU A 77 7.40 4.15 17.28
CA LEU A 77 6.46 3.92 18.37
C LEU A 77 6.52 2.44 18.76
N VAL A 78 6.61 2.16 20.06
CA VAL A 78 6.45 0.81 20.61
C VAL A 78 5.13 0.78 21.38
N LEU A 79 4.25 -0.12 20.97
CA LEU A 79 2.95 -0.35 21.62
C LEU A 79 2.93 -1.69 22.35
N LYS A 80 2.36 -1.71 23.55
CA LYS A 80 2.12 -2.93 24.33
C LYS A 80 0.76 -2.84 25.00
N ASP A 81 -0.09 -3.84 24.75
CA ASP A 81 -1.41 -3.99 25.36
C ASP A 81 -2.30 -2.72 25.26
N GLY A 82 -2.15 -1.98 24.16
CA GLY A 82 -2.89 -0.75 23.87
C GLY A 82 -2.20 0.56 24.31
N TYR A 83 -1.10 0.50 25.06
CA TYR A 83 -0.39 1.67 25.58
C TYR A 83 0.85 1.99 24.76
N ILE A 84 1.19 3.28 24.71
CA ILE A 84 2.51 3.73 24.24
C ILE A 84 3.53 3.40 25.32
N VAL A 85 4.58 2.67 24.94
CA VAL A 85 5.70 2.34 25.84
C VAL A 85 6.90 3.23 25.56
N ALA A 86 7.12 3.53 24.29
CA ALA A 86 8.16 4.43 23.85
C ALA A 86 7.74 5.08 22.53
N GLU A 87 8.14 6.34 22.38
CA GLU A 87 7.89 7.17 21.21
C GLU A 87 9.12 8.06 20.99
N TRP A 88 9.64 8.11 19.76
CA TRP A 88 10.78 8.96 19.44
C TRP A 88 10.65 9.57 18.05
N GLY A 89 11.29 10.71 17.84
CA GLY A 89 11.20 11.48 16.60
C GLY A 89 9.84 12.13 16.36
N GLU A 90 9.54 12.46 15.11
CA GLU A 90 8.29 13.14 14.69
C GLU A 90 7.19 12.15 14.27
N THR A 91 6.71 11.32 15.19
CA THR A 91 5.67 10.28 14.93
C THR A 91 4.33 10.80 14.43
N ARG A 92 4.00 12.07 14.69
CA ARG A 92 2.76 12.72 14.21
C ARG A 92 2.86 13.22 12.77
N ARG A 93 4.03 13.09 12.15
CA ARG A 93 4.26 13.53 10.77
C ARG A 93 3.67 12.53 9.78
N VAL A 94 2.98 13.05 8.76
CA VAL A 94 2.55 12.23 7.62
C VAL A 94 3.73 12.01 6.67
N ASP A 95 4.23 10.77 6.66
CA ASP A 95 5.29 10.29 5.76
C ASP A 95 4.73 9.46 4.60
N MET A 96 5.50 9.36 3.51
CA MET A 96 5.21 8.39 2.46
C MET A 96 5.48 6.98 3.00
N THR A 97 4.47 6.11 2.97
CA THR A 97 4.56 4.77 3.56
C THR A 97 5.07 3.71 2.56
N PHE A 98 5.27 4.09 1.30
CA PHE A 98 5.70 3.20 0.21
C PHE A 98 4.84 1.92 0.18
N SER A 99 5.46 0.74 0.18
CA SER A 99 4.75 -0.53 0.00
C SER A 99 3.84 -0.94 1.16
N VAL A 100 3.81 -0.20 2.28
CA VAL A 100 2.77 -0.39 3.31
C VAL A 100 1.37 -0.17 2.72
N SER A 101 1.22 0.66 1.69
CA SER A 101 -0.08 0.85 1.01
C SER A 101 -0.67 -0.42 0.41
N LYS A 102 0.14 -1.45 0.12
CA LYS A 102 -0.33 -2.77 -0.32
C LYS A 102 -1.20 -3.44 0.74
N SER A 103 -0.91 -3.22 2.03
CA SER A 103 -1.75 -3.71 3.12
C SER A 103 -3.12 -3.03 3.13
N TYR A 104 -3.21 -1.75 2.75
CA TYR A 104 -4.50 -1.06 2.61
C TYR A 104 -5.34 -1.67 1.48
N LEU A 105 -4.70 -2.05 0.36
CA LEU A 105 -5.38 -2.80 -0.71
C LEU A 105 -5.90 -4.15 -0.22
N SER A 106 -5.08 -4.92 0.52
CA SER A 106 -5.51 -6.19 1.11
C SER A 106 -6.70 -6.01 2.05
N THR A 107 -6.71 -4.95 2.87
CA THR A 107 -7.86 -4.61 3.72
C THR A 107 -9.10 -4.25 2.90
N CYS A 108 -8.97 -3.42 1.86
CA CYS A 108 -10.08 -3.10 0.97
C CYS A 108 -10.63 -4.33 0.21
N ALA A 109 -9.79 -5.30 -0.12
CA ALA A 109 -10.21 -6.57 -0.71
C ALA A 109 -10.97 -7.45 0.30
N GLY A 110 -10.46 -7.57 1.54
CA GLY A 110 -11.16 -8.29 2.61
C GLY A 110 -12.54 -7.71 2.91
N LEU A 111 -12.63 -6.38 3.00
CA LEU A 111 -13.93 -5.69 3.16
C LEU A 111 -14.88 -5.93 1.99
N ALA A 112 -14.37 -6.02 0.76
CA ALA A 112 -15.19 -6.31 -0.42
C ALA A 112 -15.69 -7.76 -0.43
N LEU A 113 -14.89 -8.70 0.09
CA LEU A 113 -15.29 -10.09 0.31
C LEU A 113 -16.39 -10.18 1.38
N ASP A 114 -16.20 -9.52 2.52
CA ASP A 114 -17.18 -9.48 3.61
C ASP A 114 -18.53 -8.89 3.17
N ASP A 115 -18.50 -7.85 2.33
CA ASP A 115 -19.70 -7.22 1.77
C ASP A 115 -20.31 -8.02 0.59
N GLY A 116 -19.69 -9.12 0.18
CA GLY A 116 -20.14 -9.96 -0.95
C GLY A 116 -19.95 -9.32 -2.33
N LEU A 117 -19.21 -8.21 -2.43
CA LEU A 117 -18.83 -7.59 -3.70
C LEU A 117 -17.82 -8.44 -4.47
N ILE A 118 -16.94 -9.12 -3.73
CA ILE A 118 -16.18 -10.29 -4.19
C ILE A 118 -16.84 -11.50 -3.52
N ARG A 119 -17.20 -12.53 -4.28
CA ARG A 119 -17.89 -13.71 -3.70
C ARG A 119 -16.90 -14.75 -3.20
N ASP A 120 -15.84 -14.98 -3.97
CA ASP A 120 -14.77 -15.92 -3.66
C ASP A 120 -13.46 -15.34 -4.19
N VAL A 121 -12.38 -15.46 -3.41
CA VAL A 121 -11.05 -15.04 -3.85
C VAL A 121 -10.51 -15.90 -5.00
N HIS A 122 -11.05 -17.10 -5.18
CA HIS A 122 -10.69 -17.98 -6.29
C HIS A 122 -11.51 -17.71 -7.56
N ASP A 123 -12.48 -16.81 -7.53
CA ASP A 123 -13.17 -16.40 -8.75
C ASP A 123 -12.21 -15.63 -9.68
N PRO A 124 -12.31 -15.84 -11.01
CA PRO A 124 -11.63 -15.00 -11.99
C PRO A 124 -12.04 -13.54 -11.85
N VAL A 125 -11.07 -12.63 -11.84
CA VAL A 125 -11.30 -11.18 -11.66
C VAL A 125 -12.15 -10.61 -12.79
N GLY A 126 -11.97 -11.14 -14.01
CA GLY A 126 -12.76 -10.78 -15.19
C GLY A 126 -14.27 -11.06 -15.05
N LEU A 127 -14.72 -11.82 -14.03
CA LEU A 127 -16.15 -11.92 -13.71
C LEU A 127 -16.72 -10.60 -13.17
N TYR A 128 -15.89 -9.82 -12.47
CA TYR A 128 -16.26 -8.59 -11.77
C TYR A 128 -15.87 -7.31 -12.51
N VAL A 129 -14.71 -7.33 -13.16
CA VAL A 129 -14.08 -6.18 -13.83
C VAL A 129 -14.22 -6.37 -15.34
N LYS A 130 -14.85 -5.41 -16.03
CA LYS A 130 -15.26 -5.54 -17.46
C LYS A 130 -14.53 -4.57 -18.40
N GLU A 131 -13.55 -3.85 -17.88
CA GLU A 131 -12.79 -2.82 -18.58
C GLU A 131 -11.67 -3.40 -19.49
N GLY A 132 -11.74 -4.68 -19.84
CA GLY A 132 -10.87 -5.32 -20.84
C GLY A 132 -9.52 -5.85 -20.36
N HIS A 133 -9.13 -5.56 -19.11
CA HIS A 133 -7.82 -5.97 -18.57
C HIS A 133 -7.64 -7.49 -18.42
N PHE A 134 -8.74 -8.26 -18.45
CA PHE A 134 -8.78 -9.70 -18.22
C PHE A 134 -9.33 -10.50 -19.42
N ASP A 135 -9.41 -9.89 -20.60
CA ASP A 135 -10.08 -10.50 -21.77
C ASP A 135 -9.20 -11.51 -22.53
N SER A 136 -7.88 -11.44 -22.38
CA SER A 136 -6.97 -12.35 -23.07
C SER A 136 -7.09 -13.79 -22.52
N PRO A 137 -6.79 -14.83 -23.32
CA PRO A 137 -6.77 -16.21 -22.83
C PRO A 137 -5.86 -16.42 -21.62
N HIS A 138 -4.80 -15.62 -21.51
CA HIS A 138 -3.89 -15.62 -20.35
C HIS A 138 -4.51 -14.93 -19.13
N ASN A 139 -4.87 -13.65 -19.28
CA ASN A 139 -5.34 -12.83 -18.16
C ASN A 139 -6.70 -13.29 -17.62
N SER A 140 -7.53 -13.94 -18.45
CA SER A 140 -8.85 -14.45 -18.02
C SER A 140 -8.80 -15.52 -16.93
N LYS A 141 -7.62 -16.15 -16.73
CA LYS A 141 -7.39 -17.14 -15.66
C LYS A 141 -7.03 -16.50 -14.31
N ILE A 142 -6.76 -15.19 -14.28
CA ILE A 142 -6.30 -14.50 -13.08
C ILE A 142 -7.45 -14.38 -12.08
N THR A 143 -7.22 -14.86 -10.86
CA THR A 143 -8.16 -14.79 -9.75
C THR A 143 -7.77 -13.68 -8.76
N TRP A 144 -8.68 -13.30 -7.88
CA TRP A 144 -8.35 -12.38 -6.79
C TRP A 144 -7.23 -12.91 -5.90
N HIS A 145 -7.19 -14.22 -5.66
CA HIS A 145 -6.12 -14.89 -4.94
C HIS A 145 -4.76 -14.64 -5.61
N HIS A 146 -4.68 -14.78 -6.93
CA HIS A 146 -3.45 -14.50 -7.66
C HIS A 146 -3.04 -13.02 -7.60
N LEU A 147 -4.00 -12.09 -7.66
CA LEU A 147 -3.73 -10.65 -7.49
C LEU A 147 -3.18 -10.34 -6.10
N LEU A 148 -3.80 -10.88 -5.04
CA LEU A 148 -3.45 -10.59 -3.65
C LEU A 148 -2.17 -11.29 -3.18
N GLN A 149 -1.81 -12.42 -3.80
CA GLN A 149 -0.57 -13.15 -3.51
C GLN A 149 0.59 -12.79 -4.44
N GLN A 150 0.38 -11.86 -5.37
CA GLN A 150 1.36 -11.47 -6.39
C GLN A 150 1.91 -12.67 -7.19
N THR A 151 1.00 -13.57 -7.56
CA THR A 151 1.26 -14.72 -8.44
C THR A 151 0.46 -14.65 -9.74
N ASN A 152 -0.08 -13.48 -10.09
CA ASN A 152 -1.03 -13.31 -11.19
C ASN A 152 -0.40 -13.37 -12.57
N GLU A 153 0.87 -13.04 -12.71
CA GLU A 153 1.53 -13.03 -13.99
C GLU A 153 0.79 -12.21 -15.07
N TRP A 154 0.09 -11.15 -14.65
CA TRP A 154 -0.68 -10.32 -15.58
C TRP A 154 0.22 -9.72 -16.67
N ASP A 155 -0.28 -9.81 -17.89
CA ASP A 155 0.35 -9.33 -19.10
C ASP A 155 -0.39 -8.09 -19.63
N GLY A 156 0.33 -6.98 -19.74
CA GLY A 156 -0.21 -5.73 -20.26
C GLY A 156 0.54 -4.48 -19.82
N THR A 157 -0.06 -3.34 -20.15
CA THR A 157 0.43 -2.00 -19.79
C THR A 157 -0.67 -1.27 -19.03
N LEU A 158 -0.31 -0.65 -17.90
CA LEU A 158 -1.22 0.13 -17.08
C LEU A 158 -0.55 1.45 -16.67
N TRP A 159 -1.26 2.56 -16.86
CA TRP A 159 -0.74 3.91 -16.58
C TRP A 159 0.59 4.20 -17.27
N ASP A 160 0.68 3.80 -18.54
CA ASP A 160 1.86 3.90 -19.41
C ASP A 160 3.05 3.01 -18.97
N LYS A 161 2.88 2.18 -17.95
CA LYS A 161 3.90 1.23 -17.48
C LYS A 161 3.59 -0.19 -17.96
N HIS A 162 4.47 -0.75 -18.80
CA HIS A 162 4.46 -2.18 -19.11
C HIS A 162 4.71 -2.99 -17.83
N TYR A 163 4.10 -4.17 -17.64
CA TYR A 163 4.25 -4.92 -16.40
C TYR A 163 5.72 -5.20 -16.01
N SER A 164 6.61 -5.38 -16.99
CA SER A 164 8.05 -5.56 -16.75
C SER A 164 8.74 -4.35 -16.09
N ALA A 165 8.16 -3.14 -16.20
CA ALA A 165 8.67 -1.96 -15.48
C ALA A 165 8.51 -2.08 -13.96
N GLY A 166 7.55 -2.90 -13.51
CA GLY A 166 7.22 -3.06 -12.10
C GLY A 166 8.00 -4.15 -11.39
N ASN A 167 8.77 -4.97 -12.10
CA ASN A 167 9.53 -6.06 -11.47
C ASN A 167 10.84 -5.56 -10.85
N THR A 168 11.32 -6.28 -9.84
CA THR A 168 12.50 -5.90 -9.06
C THR A 168 13.75 -5.81 -9.94
N ASP A 169 13.88 -6.71 -10.92
CA ASP A 169 15.10 -6.90 -11.72
C ASP A 169 15.16 -5.99 -12.96
N ASP A 170 14.06 -5.26 -13.26
CA ASP A 170 13.92 -4.36 -14.42
C ASP A 170 14.30 -5.03 -15.76
N VAL A 171 13.76 -6.23 -15.96
CA VAL A 171 14.01 -7.05 -17.15
C VAL A 171 12.72 -7.34 -17.89
N LEU A 172 12.82 -7.39 -19.21
CA LEU A 172 11.73 -7.83 -20.07
C LEU A 172 11.58 -9.33 -19.89
N LEU A 173 10.44 -9.74 -19.35
CA LEU A 173 10.07 -11.13 -19.12
C LEU A 173 8.86 -11.46 -19.98
N GLU A 174 8.71 -12.73 -20.33
CA GLU A 174 7.45 -13.26 -20.82
C GLU A 174 6.60 -13.69 -19.61
N PRO A 175 5.28 -13.48 -19.63
CA PRO A 175 4.42 -13.79 -18.50
C PRO A 175 4.31 -15.31 -18.33
N LYS A 176 4.38 -15.79 -17.08
CA LYS A 176 4.20 -17.22 -16.77
C LYS A 176 2.73 -17.55 -16.49
N GLU A 177 2.38 -18.82 -16.42
CA GLU A 177 1.00 -19.21 -16.08
C GLU A 177 0.59 -18.64 -14.70
N PRO A 178 -0.58 -17.97 -14.57
CA PRO A 178 -1.05 -17.44 -13.30
C PRO A 178 -1.10 -18.52 -12.20
N GLY A 179 -0.61 -18.18 -11.02
CA GLY A 179 -0.53 -19.07 -9.86
C GLY A 179 0.77 -19.89 -9.78
N THR A 180 1.63 -19.87 -10.81
CA THR A 180 2.84 -20.72 -10.87
C THR A 180 4.14 -20.02 -10.46
N TYR A 181 4.15 -18.69 -10.39
CA TYR A 181 5.34 -17.92 -10.09
C TYR A 181 4.97 -16.72 -9.21
N TYR A 182 5.81 -16.45 -8.21
CA TYR A 182 5.73 -15.25 -7.41
C TYR A 182 6.63 -14.18 -8.01
N GLU A 183 6.08 -13.01 -8.26
CA GLU A 183 6.86 -11.84 -8.69
C GLU A 183 6.38 -10.61 -7.93
N TYR A 184 7.30 -9.95 -7.20
CA TYR A 184 7.01 -8.65 -6.62
C TYR A 184 6.91 -7.60 -7.73
N ASN A 185 5.70 -7.11 -8.03
CA ASN A 185 5.47 -6.29 -9.22
C ASN A 185 4.49 -5.13 -8.98
N ASP A 186 5.00 -3.89 -9.01
CA ASP A 186 4.18 -2.71 -8.72
C ASP A 186 3.13 -2.38 -9.80
N VAL A 187 3.34 -2.72 -11.08
CA VAL A 187 2.29 -2.54 -12.11
C VAL A 187 1.11 -3.46 -11.83
N ARG A 188 1.39 -4.72 -11.49
CA ARG A 188 0.36 -5.72 -11.20
C ARG A 188 -0.40 -5.40 -9.91
N VAL A 189 0.26 -4.77 -8.94
CA VAL A 189 -0.42 -4.23 -7.74
C VAL A 189 -1.29 -3.01 -8.10
N ASN A 190 -0.87 -2.14 -9.02
CA ASN A 190 -1.74 -1.06 -9.51
C ASN A 190 -2.97 -1.60 -10.25
N LEU A 191 -2.85 -2.73 -10.96
CA LEU A 191 -4.01 -3.43 -11.52
C LEU A 191 -4.95 -3.92 -10.41
N THR A 192 -4.44 -4.45 -9.30
CA THR A 192 -5.25 -4.80 -8.13
C THR A 192 -6.00 -3.59 -7.58
N ALA A 193 -5.35 -2.43 -7.45
CA ALA A 193 -5.98 -1.18 -7.02
C ALA A 193 -7.11 -0.74 -7.96
N LEU A 194 -6.89 -0.80 -9.28
CA LEU A 194 -7.91 -0.50 -10.28
C LEU A 194 -9.07 -1.51 -10.24
N SER A 195 -8.77 -2.79 -10.02
CA SER A 195 -9.79 -3.85 -9.95
C SER A 195 -10.68 -3.67 -8.73
N LEU A 196 -10.09 -3.36 -7.57
CA LEU A 196 -10.83 -3.04 -6.35
C LEU A 196 -11.66 -1.76 -6.51
N LEU A 197 -11.14 -0.74 -7.19
CA LEU A 197 -11.92 0.46 -7.51
C LEU A 197 -13.19 0.11 -8.31
N ASN A 198 -13.08 -0.78 -9.30
CA ASN A 198 -14.21 -1.22 -10.13
C ASN A 198 -15.24 -2.01 -9.32
N VAL A 199 -14.81 -2.87 -8.40
CA VAL A 199 -15.72 -3.62 -7.53
C VAL A 199 -16.44 -2.70 -6.53
N TRP A 200 -15.70 -1.78 -5.91
CA TRP A 200 -16.27 -0.86 -4.93
C TRP A 200 -17.15 0.22 -5.54
N ARG A 201 -16.95 0.55 -6.84
CA ARG A 201 -17.56 1.69 -7.53
C ARG A 201 -17.36 3.02 -6.80
N ARG A 202 -16.31 3.11 -5.98
CA ARG A 202 -16.05 4.21 -5.04
C ARG A 202 -14.55 4.39 -4.85
N PRO A 203 -14.05 5.63 -4.67
CA PRO A 203 -12.63 5.86 -4.40
C PRO A 203 -12.15 5.04 -3.19
N LEU A 204 -11.11 4.23 -3.35
CA LEU A 204 -10.57 3.39 -2.26
C LEU A 204 -10.17 4.18 -1.01
N PRO A 205 -9.64 5.43 -1.09
CA PRO A 205 -9.42 6.25 0.11
C PRO A 205 -10.70 6.51 0.91
N ARG A 206 -11.87 6.61 0.26
CA ARG A 206 -13.15 6.79 0.97
C ARG A 206 -13.57 5.51 1.67
N VAL A 207 -13.36 4.36 1.03
CA VAL A 207 -13.63 3.04 1.63
C VAL A 207 -12.74 2.85 2.87
N LEU A 208 -11.43 3.04 2.73
CA LEU A 208 -10.47 2.92 3.84
C LEU A 208 -10.80 3.89 4.98
N LYS A 209 -11.17 5.14 4.64
CA LYS A 209 -11.57 6.14 5.63
C LYS A 209 -12.77 5.68 6.44
N GLU A 210 -13.88 5.38 5.76
CA GLU A 210 -15.17 5.13 6.41
C GLU A 210 -15.21 3.77 7.12
N ARG A 211 -14.50 2.76 6.59
CA ARG A 211 -14.59 1.38 7.08
C ARG A 211 -13.49 0.99 8.07
N VAL A 212 -12.39 1.75 8.11
CA VAL A 212 -11.23 1.42 8.95
C VAL A 212 -10.79 2.63 9.76
N MET A 213 -10.35 3.70 9.09
CA MET A 213 -9.68 4.82 9.76
C MET A 213 -10.60 5.58 10.71
N ASP A 214 -11.84 5.86 10.32
CA ASP A 214 -12.82 6.52 11.19
C ASP A 214 -13.21 5.62 12.38
N PRO A 215 -13.55 4.32 12.19
CA PRO A 215 -13.83 3.41 13.31
C PRO A 215 -12.70 3.25 14.33
N ILE A 216 -11.43 3.27 13.90
CA ILE A 216 -10.28 3.17 14.82
C ILE A 216 -9.82 4.53 15.35
N GLY A 217 -10.55 5.61 15.04
CA GLY A 217 -10.24 6.96 15.51
C GLY A 217 -8.97 7.57 14.92
N ALA A 218 -8.49 7.10 13.77
CA ALA A 218 -7.27 7.58 13.13
C ALA A 218 -7.35 9.06 12.73
N SER A 219 -6.18 9.70 12.56
CA SER A 219 -6.12 11.11 12.16
C SER A 219 -6.75 11.34 10.77
N SER A 220 -7.18 12.57 10.50
CA SER A 220 -7.72 12.96 9.19
C SER A 220 -6.67 13.54 8.22
N THR A 221 -5.39 13.46 8.59
CA THR A 221 -4.29 14.15 7.90
C THR A 221 -3.65 13.32 6.78
N TRP A 222 -3.84 11.99 6.79
CA TRP A 222 -3.32 11.09 5.77
C TRP A 222 -4.00 11.31 4.42
N ARG A 223 -3.29 10.97 3.36
CA ARG A 223 -3.80 10.94 1.99
C ARG A 223 -3.25 9.69 1.32
N TRP A 224 -4.05 9.07 0.47
CA TRP A 224 -3.64 7.93 -0.35
C TRP A 224 -3.82 8.32 -1.82
N HIS A 225 -2.69 8.50 -2.50
CA HIS A 225 -2.67 9.13 -3.83
C HIS A 225 -2.54 8.11 -4.95
N GLY A 226 -3.15 8.44 -6.10
CA GLY A 226 -2.83 7.82 -7.38
C GLY A 226 -1.74 8.57 -8.15
N TYR A 227 -1.63 8.24 -9.42
CA TYR A 227 -0.77 8.90 -10.40
C TYR A 227 -1.50 10.02 -11.14
N ARG A 228 -0.74 10.92 -11.78
CA ARG A 228 -1.30 11.98 -12.63
C ARG A 228 -2.21 11.46 -13.74
N ASN A 229 -1.94 10.25 -14.24
CA ASN A 229 -2.65 9.58 -15.35
C ASN A 229 -3.57 8.44 -14.88
N SER A 230 -3.66 8.11 -13.59
CA SER A 230 -4.49 7.00 -13.09
C SER A 230 -5.96 7.39 -12.87
N TRP A 231 -6.56 8.08 -13.84
CA TRP A 231 -7.96 8.50 -13.80
C TRP A 231 -8.80 7.65 -14.74
N VAL A 232 -9.95 7.17 -14.24
CA VAL A 232 -10.95 6.45 -15.02
C VAL A 232 -12.29 7.16 -14.97
N VAL A 233 -13.16 6.86 -15.93
CA VAL A 233 -14.57 7.26 -15.89
C VAL A 233 -15.38 6.10 -15.31
N MET A 234 -16.11 6.38 -14.23
CA MET A 234 -16.89 5.42 -13.47
C MET A 234 -18.23 6.05 -13.14
N ASP A 235 -19.32 5.45 -13.62
CA ASP A 235 -20.68 5.98 -13.44
C ASP A 235 -20.82 7.45 -13.90
N GLY A 236 -20.14 7.82 -14.98
CA GLY A 236 -20.12 9.18 -15.53
C GLY A 236 -19.25 10.16 -14.74
N LEU A 237 -18.57 9.72 -13.67
CA LEU A 237 -17.69 10.53 -12.85
C LEU A 237 -16.23 10.18 -13.11
N ARG A 238 -15.36 11.19 -13.08
CA ARG A 238 -13.91 10.98 -13.16
C ARG A 238 -13.39 10.61 -11.77
N VAL A 239 -12.88 9.39 -11.61
CA VAL A 239 -12.39 8.84 -10.34
C VAL A 239 -10.92 8.42 -10.49
N GLN A 240 -10.10 8.72 -9.49
CA GLN A 240 -8.70 8.32 -9.50
C GLN A 240 -8.55 6.93 -8.89
N SER A 241 -7.86 6.04 -9.60
CA SER A 241 -7.30 4.81 -9.03
C SER A 241 -6.02 5.18 -8.27
N VAL A 242 -5.94 4.74 -7.02
CA VAL A 242 -4.75 4.92 -6.18
C VAL A 242 -3.61 4.04 -6.66
N SER A 243 -2.37 4.42 -6.37
CA SER A 243 -1.24 3.50 -6.57
C SER A 243 -1.18 2.51 -5.42
N GLY A 244 -0.76 1.29 -5.75
CA GLY A 244 -0.57 0.24 -4.76
C GLY A 244 0.74 0.35 -3.98
N GLY A 245 1.62 1.26 -4.37
CA GLY A 245 2.91 1.54 -3.74
C GLY A 245 3.41 2.94 -4.09
N GLY A 246 4.57 3.29 -3.54
CA GLY A 246 5.25 4.57 -3.81
C GLY A 246 6.37 4.49 -4.85
N HIS A 247 6.45 3.39 -5.63
CA HIS A 247 7.57 3.13 -6.57
C HIS A 247 7.74 4.25 -7.61
N TRP A 248 6.65 4.80 -8.14
CA TRP A 248 6.65 5.99 -9.01
C TRP A 248 6.07 7.24 -8.33
N GLY A 249 6.17 7.34 -7.00
CA GLY A 249 5.42 8.32 -6.21
C GLY A 249 3.98 7.88 -5.94
N GLY A 250 3.16 8.76 -5.38
CA GLY A 250 1.83 8.41 -4.88
C GLY A 250 1.92 7.59 -3.59
N GLY A 251 1.00 6.63 -3.44
CA GLY A 251 0.84 5.85 -2.21
C GLY A 251 0.12 6.59 -1.11
#